data_AF-V4USV3-F1
#
_entry.id   AF-V4USV3-F1
#
_cell.length_a   1.000
_cell.length_b   1.000
_cell.length_c   1.000
_cell.angle_alpha   90.00
_cell.angle_beta   90.00
_cell.angle_gamma   90.00
#
_symmetry.space_group_name_H-M   'P 1'
#
loop_
_entity.id
_entity.type
_entity.pdbx_description
1 polymer ?
#
loop_
_entity_poly.entity_id
_entity_poly.type
_entity_poly.pdbx_seq_one_letter_code
_entity_poly.pdbx_strand_id
1 'polypeptide(L)'
;MEMASSPRTVEEIYKDFCARRAGVVRALTNDVDEFYGLCDPDKENLCLYGHPNESWEVTLPAEEVPPELPEPALGINFARDGMNRKDWLSLVAVHTDSWLLSVAFYLGARLNRNERKRLFSLINDQPTVFEVVTERKPIKDKPSVDSSSKSRGSTKV
;
A
#
# COMPACT_ATOMS: atom_id res chain seq x y z
N MET A 1 7.65 -25.28 14.93
CA MET A 1 7.31 -24.23 13.96
C MET A 1 8.61 -23.49 13.73
N GLU A 2 9.25 -23.67 12.57
CA GLU A 2 10.51 -22.96 12.30
C GLU A 2 10.24 -21.46 12.31
N MET A 3 10.80 -20.74 13.28
CA MET A 3 10.90 -19.29 13.20
C MET A 3 11.83 -19.01 12.03
N ALA A 4 11.28 -18.59 10.89
CA ALA A 4 12.08 -18.07 9.81
C ALA A 4 13.03 -17.02 10.38
N SER A 5 14.34 -17.14 10.12
CA SER A 5 15.31 -16.23 10.72
C SER A 5 14.99 -14.81 10.29
N SER A 6 14.86 -13.87 11.25
CA SER A 6 14.64 -12.46 10.94
C SER A 6 15.69 -11.96 9.93
N PRO A 7 15.30 -11.19 8.91
CA PRO A 7 16.22 -10.60 7.93
C PRO A 7 17.41 -9.90 8.60
N ARG A 8 18.64 -10.15 8.15
CA ARG A 8 19.85 -9.59 8.79
C ARG A 8 20.72 -8.77 7.85
N THR A 9 20.64 -9.01 6.55
CA THR A 9 21.40 -8.28 5.52
C THR A 9 20.57 -7.16 4.88
N VAL A 10 21.23 -6.20 4.23
CA VAL A 10 20.55 -5.12 3.49
C VAL A 10 19.59 -5.69 2.44
N GLU A 11 20.01 -6.72 1.73
CA GLU A 11 19.23 -7.38 0.67
C GLU A 11 18.01 -8.11 1.22
N GLU A 12 18.15 -8.84 2.33
CA GLU A 12 17.02 -9.53 2.96
C GLU A 12 15.99 -8.53 3.52
N ILE A 13 16.45 -7.45 4.17
CA ILE A 13 15.58 -6.42 4.70
C ILE A 13 14.87 -5.66 3.57
N TYR A 14 15.59 -5.35 2.49
CA TYR A 14 14.98 -4.72 1.33
C TYR A 14 13.96 -5.65 0.63
N LYS A 15 14.24 -6.96 0.57
CA LYS A 15 13.27 -7.95 0.08
C LYS A 15 12.01 -8.00 0.94
N ASP A 16 12.16 -8.01 2.27
CA ASP A 16 11.03 -7.94 3.21
C ASP A 16 10.21 -6.65 2.99
N PHE A 17 10.87 -5.49 2.92
CA PHE A 17 10.23 -4.22 2.60
C PHE A 17 9.44 -4.28 1.28
N CYS A 18 10.05 -4.80 0.21
CA CYS A 18 9.39 -4.91 -1.09
C CYS A 18 8.15 -5.79 -1.04
N ALA A 19 8.21 -6.92 -0.34
CA ALA A 19 7.07 -7.84 -0.24
C ALA A 19 5.91 -7.22 0.54
N ARG A 20 6.19 -6.60 1.69
CA ARG A 20 5.18 -5.87 2.47
C ARG A 20 4.58 -4.72 1.67
N ARG A 21 5.43 -3.94 0.99
CA ARG A 21 5.03 -2.85 0.09
C ARG A 21 4.11 -3.37 -1.01
N ALA A 22 4.43 -4.50 -1.64
CA ALA A 22 3.59 -5.09 -2.69
C ALA A 22 2.19 -5.45 -2.17
N GLY A 23 2.10 -6.03 -0.97
CA GLY A 23 0.83 -6.34 -0.31
C GLY A 23 -0.03 -5.10 -0.09
N VAL A 24 0.51 -4.07 0.59
CA VAL A 24 -0.25 -2.84 0.90
C VAL A 24 -0.53 -1.99 -0.34
N VAL A 25 0.37 -1.99 -1.32
CA VAL A 25 0.08 -1.38 -2.63
C VAL A 25 -1.14 -2.07 -3.20
N ARG A 26 -1.17 -3.41 -3.30
CA ARG A 26 -2.32 -4.15 -3.84
C ARG A 26 -3.63 -3.82 -3.09
N ALA A 27 -3.60 -3.75 -1.77
CA ALA A 27 -4.73 -3.37 -0.92
C ALA A 27 -5.33 -2.01 -1.29
N LEU A 28 -4.49 -0.99 -1.47
CA LEU A 28 -4.91 0.39 -1.75
C LEU A 28 -5.23 0.64 -3.23
N THR A 29 -5.30 -0.42 -4.03
CA THR A 29 -5.17 -0.36 -5.48
C THR A 29 -6.10 -1.32 -6.19
N ASN A 30 -5.75 -2.61 -6.21
CA ASN A 30 -6.47 -3.64 -6.95
C ASN A 30 -7.62 -4.15 -6.10
N ASP A 31 -7.35 -4.26 -4.79
CA ASP A 31 -8.28 -4.82 -3.81
C ASP A 31 -8.97 -3.69 -3.02
N VAL A 32 -9.00 -2.46 -3.57
CA VAL A 32 -9.40 -1.24 -2.84
C VAL A 32 -10.85 -1.25 -2.36
N ASP A 33 -11.73 -1.96 -3.06
CA ASP A 33 -13.13 -2.13 -2.62
C ASP A 33 -13.24 -3.13 -1.47
N GLU A 34 -12.46 -4.21 -1.49
CA GLU A 34 -12.37 -5.17 -0.37
C GLU A 34 -11.77 -4.50 0.87
N PHE A 35 -10.62 -3.83 0.71
CA PHE A 35 -9.98 -3.07 1.77
C PHE A 35 -10.93 -2.03 2.38
N TYR A 36 -11.62 -1.23 1.55
CA TYR A 36 -12.58 -0.23 2.03
C TYR A 36 -13.76 -0.86 2.79
N GLY A 37 -14.25 -2.01 2.33
CA GLY A 37 -15.33 -2.77 2.98
C GLY A 37 -14.92 -3.38 4.32
N LEU A 38 -13.66 -3.77 4.50
CA LEU A 38 -13.14 -4.30 5.76
C LEU A 38 -12.96 -3.21 6.83
N CYS A 39 -12.63 -1.98 6.42
CA CYS A 39 -12.40 -0.82 7.28
C CYS A 39 -13.69 -0.18 7.82
N ASP A 40 -14.54 -0.97 8.48
CA ASP A 40 -15.81 -0.54 9.06
C ASP A 40 -15.59 0.42 10.26
N PRO A 41 -16.11 1.67 10.24
CA PRO A 41 -15.99 2.62 11.34
C PRO A 41 -16.70 2.20 12.62
N ASP A 42 -17.67 1.28 12.54
CA ASP A 42 -18.40 0.76 13.71
C ASP A 42 -17.62 -0.35 14.44
N LYS A 43 -16.50 -0.82 13.87
CA LYS A 43 -15.58 -1.75 14.53
C LYS A 43 -14.59 -1.01 15.41
N GLU A 44 -13.92 -1.76 16.28
CA GLU A 44 -12.74 -1.30 17.01
C GLU A 44 -11.65 -0.75 16.07
N ASN A 45 -10.66 -0.06 16.63
CA ASN A 45 -9.65 0.63 15.84
C ASN A 45 -8.77 -0.37 15.07
N LEU A 46 -8.87 -0.35 13.73
CA LEU A 46 -8.16 -1.26 12.84
C LEU A 46 -6.86 -0.65 12.32
N CYS A 47 -5.94 -1.52 11.90
CA CYS A 47 -4.70 -1.20 11.21
C CYS A 47 -4.67 -1.89 9.84
N LEU A 48 -3.82 -1.41 8.93
CA LEU A 48 -3.45 -2.10 7.69
C LEU A 48 -2.04 -2.67 7.82
N TYR A 49 -1.92 -3.99 7.65
CA TYR A 49 -0.64 -4.71 7.66
C TYR A 49 -0.27 -5.18 6.25
N GLY A 50 1.02 -5.06 5.92
CA GLY A 50 1.68 -5.77 4.82
C GLY A 50 2.59 -6.88 5.34
N HIS A 51 2.54 -8.05 4.71
CA HIS A 51 3.27 -9.23 5.14
C HIS A 51 4.42 -9.60 4.20
N PRO A 52 5.49 -10.29 4.67
CA PRO A 52 6.65 -10.66 3.84
C PRO A 52 6.34 -11.65 2.71
N ASN A 53 5.13 -12.21 2.68
CA ASN A 53 4.61 -13.10 1.64
C ASN A 53 3.75 -12.35 0.61
N GLU A 54 3.84 -11.02 0.54
CA GLU A 54 3.06 -10.17 -0.36
C GLU A 54 1.54 -10.17 -0.10
N SER A 55 1.11 -10.68 1.05
CA SER A 55 -0.27 -10.52 1.52
C SER A 55 -0.46 -9.21 2.30
N TRP A 56 -1.72 -8.82 2.46
CA TRP A 56 -2.12 -7.69 3.28
C TRP A 56 -3.27 -8.12 4.18
N GLU A 57 -3.47 -7.41 5.29
CA GLU A 57 -4.49 -7.74 6.28
C GLU A 57 -5.02 -6.46 6.95
N VAL A 58 -6.32 -6.42 7.22
CA VAL A 58 -6.95 -5.42 8.09
C VAL A 58 -7.37 -6.11 9.37
N THR A 59 -6.72 -5.76 10.47
CA THR A 59 -6.96 -6.40 11.77
C THR A 59 -6.66 -5.43 12.92
N LEU A 60 -6.96 -5.86 14.14
CA LEU A 60 -6.64 -5.13 15.37
C LEU A 60 -5.12 -5.07 15.57
N PRO A 61 -4.60 -4.07 16.30
CA PRO A 61 -3.19 -4.03 16.69
C PRO A 61 -2.80 -5.27 17.49
N ALA A 62 -1.51 -5.62 17.50
CA ALA A 62 -1.03 -6.76 18.27
C ALA A 62 -1.37 -6.61 19.76
N GLU A 63 -1.83 -7.69 20.38
CA GLU A 63 -2.14 -7.73 21.82
C GLU A 63 -0.88 -7.79 22.69
N GLU A 64 0.26 -8.20 22.13
CA GLU A 64 1.53 -8.32 22.87
C GLU A 64 2.12 -6.94 23.21
N VAL A 65 2.61 -6.80 24.45
CA VAL A 65 3.22 -5.56 24.96
C VAL A 65 4.61 -5.84 25.54
N PRO A 66 5.70 -5.39 24.89
CA PRO A 66 5.75 -4.68 23.61
C PRO A 66 5.61 -5.63 22.40
N PRO A 67 5.06 -5.15 21.26
CA PRO A 67 5.00 -5.93 20.04
C PRO A 67 6.38 -6.19 19.44
N GLU A 68 6.51 -7.26 18.66
CA GLU A 68 7.78 -7.66 18.03
C GLU A 68 8.26 -6.66 16.96
N LEU A 69 7.34 -6.10 16.17
CA LEU A 69 7.61 -5.10 15.13
C LEU A 69 6.93 -3.76 15.46
N PRO A 70 7.39 -2.64 14.88
CA PRO A 70 6.64 -1.39 14.93
C PRO A 70 5.21 -1.56 14.42
N GLU A 71 4.25 -0.99 15.13
CA GLU A 71 2.83 -1.04 14.78
C GLU A 71 2.47 -0.03 13.68
N PRO A 72 1.53 -0.36 12.77
CA PRO A 72 0.97 0.60 11.81
C PRO A 72 0.09 1.64 12.50
N ALA A 73 -0.41 2.60 11.72
CA ALA A 73 -1.37 3.58 12.23
C ALA A 73 -2.67 2.90 12.69
N LEU A 74 -3.03 3.15 13.94
CA LEU A 74 -4.24 2.64 14.58
C LEU A 74 -5.46 3.51 14.24
N GLY A 75 -6.59 2.88 13.95
CA GLY A 75 -7.86 3.55 13.76
C GLY A 75 -8.04 4.13 12.36
N ILE A 76 -7.44 3.51 11.33
CA ILE A 76 -7.60 3.97 9.94
C ILE A 76 -9.06 3.96 9.49
N ASN A 77 -9.90 3.08 10.06
CA ASN A 77 -11.32 2.98 9.80
C ASN A 77 -12.12 4.18 10.33
N PHE A 78 -11.67 4.84 11.39
CA PHE A 78 -12.42 5.94 12.03
C PHE A 78 -12.64 7.13 11.10
N ALA A 79 -11.64 7.48 10.29
CA ALA A 79 -11.72 8.61 9.36
C ALA A 79 -12.37 8.27 8.02
N ARG A 80 -12.71 6.99 7.75
CA ARG A 80 -13.11 6.51 6.41
C ARG A 80 -14.30 7.28 5.83
N ASP A 81 -15.32 7.50 6.65
CA ASP A 81 -16.58 8.12 6.20
C ASP A 81 -16.63 9.64 6.46
N GLY A 82 -15.60 10.17 7.15
CA GLY A 82 -15.46 11.59 7.46
C GLY A 82 -14.77 12.43 6.39
N MET A 83 -14.30 11.82 5.30
CA MET A 83 -13.60 12.53 4.21
C MET A 83 -13.80 11.85 2.84
N ASN A 84 -13.32 12.50 1.77
CA ASN A 84 -13.35 11.92 0.43
C ASN A 84 -12.57 10.60 0.41
N ARG A 85 -13.12 9.57 -0.25
CA ARG A 85 -12.48 8.25 -0.37
C ARG A 85 -11.03 8.33 -0.86
N LYS A 86 -10.72 9.23 -1.81
CA LYS A 86 -9.34 9.43 -2.31
C LYS A 86 -8.42 10.06 -1.27
N ASP A 87 -8.92 11.02 -0.50
CA ASP A 87 -8.15 11.67 0.57
C ASP A 87 -7.87 10.69 1.71
N TRP A 88 -8.86 9.85 2.04
CA TRP A 88 -8.70 8.77 3.01
C TRP A 88 -7.65 7.74 2.57
N LEU A 89 -7.73 7.26 1.32
CA LEU A 89 -6.72 6.35 0.77
C LEU A 89 -5.31 6.97 0.77
N SER A 90 -5.23 8.27 0.47
CA SER A 90 -3.97 9.02 0.50
C SER A 90 -3.41 9.13 1.92
N LEU A 91 -4.27 9.39 2.91
CA LEU A 91 -3.90 9.41 4.33
C LEU A 91 -3.35 8.05 4.77
N VAL A 92 -4.07 6.97 4.46
CA VAL A 92 -3.63 5.60 4.77
C VAL A 92 -2.29 5.29 4.10
N ALA A 93 -2.10 5.71 2.85
CA ALA A 93 -0.86 5.51 2.12
C ALA A 93 0.34 6.19 2.79
N VAL A 94 0.22 7.45 3.21
CA VAL A 94 1.30 8.18 3.91
C VAL A 94 1.68 7.50 5.23
N HIS A 95 0.68 7.07 6.02
CA HIS A 95 0.94 6.33 7.26
C HIS A 95 1.60 4.98 6.99
N THR A 96 1.20 4.30 5.92
CA THR A 96 1.78 3.02 5.49
C THR A 96 3.24 3.19 5.06
N ASP A 97 3.59 4.24 4.30
CA ASP A 97 4.98 4.54 3.92
C ASP A 97 5.88 4.72 5.15
N SER A 98 5.39 5.47 6.16
CA SER A 98 6.11 5.65 7.42
C SER A 98 6.31 4.33 8.17
N TRP A 99 5.27 3.50 8.23
CA TRP A 99 5.32 2.19 8.88
C TRP A 99 6.31 1.24 8.20
N LEU A 100 6.29 1.14 6.86
CA LEU A 100 7.23 0.31 6.10
C LEU A 100 8.69 0.70 6.35
N LEU A 101 8.97 2.02 6.39
CA LEU A 101 10.30 2.52 6.73
C LEU A 101 10.71 2.16 8.17
N SER A 102 9.78 2.29 9.12
CA SER A 102 9.99 1.92 10.52
C SER A 102 10.35 0.42 10.66
N VAL A 103 9.58 -0.47 10.03
CA VAL A 103 9.84 -1.92 10.03
C VAL A 103 11.20 -2.24 9.41
N ALA A 104 11.54 -1.65 8.26
CA ALA A 104 12.81 -1.90 7.60
C ALA A 104 14.01 -1.48 8.48
N PHE A 105 13.92 -0.34 9.16
CA PHE A 105 15.00 0.14 10.03
C PHE A 105 15.02 -0.53 11.40
N TYR A 106 13.89 -1.06 11.87
CA TYR A 106 13.84 -1.91 13.05
C TYR A 106 14.60 -3.22 12.81
N LEU A 107 14.31 -3.91 11.71
CA LEU A 107 15.07 -5.10 11.29
C LEU A 107 16.55 -4.77 11.02
N GLY A 108 16.81 -3.57 10.50
CA GLY A 108 18.14 -3.04 10.24
C GLY A 108 18.88 -2.47 11.45
N ALA A 109 18.41 -2.66 12.69
CA ALA A 109 19.00 -2.03 13.88
C ALA A 109 20.50 -2.33 14.07
N ARG A 110 20.97 -3.50 13.61
CA ARG A 110 22.37 -3.92 13.71
C ARG A 110 23.23 -3.56 12.50
N LEU A 111 22.63 -3.00 11.45
CA LEU A 111 23.38 -2.53 10.27
C LEU A 111 24.28 -1.36 10.66
N ASN A 112 25.46 -1.29 10.03
CA ASN A 112 26.35 -0.14 10.16
C ASN A 112 25.84 1.09 9.38
N ARG A 113 26.53 2.22 9.51
CA ARG A 113 26.15 3.48 8.85
C ARG A 113 26.00 3.35 7.32
N ASN A 114 26.92 2.65 6.66
CA ASN A 114 26.93 2.53 5.20
C ASN A 114 25.85 1.57 4.71
N GLU A 115 25.60 0.50 5.47
CA GLU A 115 24.51 -0.43 5.19
C GLU A 115 23.14 0.23 5.32
N ARG A 116 22.90 1.02 6.38
CA ARG A 116 21.67 1.81 6.51
C ARG A 116 21.48 2.82 5.39
N LYS A 117 22.57 3.47 4.95
CA LYS A 117 22.55 4.36 3.78
C LYS A 117 22.15 3.59 2.51
N ARG A 118 22.72 2.40 2.30
CA ARG A 118 22.41 1.56 1.15
C ARG A 118 20.95 1.07 1.18
N LEU A 119 20.46 0.63 2.33
CA LEU A 119 19.06 0.24 2.51
C LEU A 119 18.11 1.38 2.16
N PHE A 120 18.36 2.59 2.69
CA PHE A 120 17.55 3.76 2.36
C PHE A 120 17.55 4.08 0.86
N SER A 121 18.72 4.00 0.21
CA SER A 121 18.82 4.23 -1.23
C SER A 121 17.93 3.26 -2.01
N LEU A 122 17.98 1.96 -1.68
CA LEU A 122 17.16 0.94 -2.35
C LEU A 122 15.66 1.19 -2.13
N ILE A 123 15.25 1.55 -0.91
CA ILE A 123 13.86 1.91 -0.60
C ILE A 123 13.41 3.13 -1.41
N ASN A 124 14.26 4.16 -1.48
CA ASN A 124 13.95 5.44 -2.11
C ASN A 124 14.03 5.41 -3.65
N ASP A 125 14.56 4.34 -4.25
CA ASP A 125 14.52 4.11 -5.70
C ASP A 125 13.13 3.66 -6.20
N GLN A 126 12.22 3.29 -5.27
CA GLN A 126 10.83 2.99 -5.60
C GLN A 126 9.91 4.18 -5.31
N PRO A 127 8.81 4.35 -6.07
CA PRO A 127 7.79 5.31 -5.69
C PRO A 127 7.17 4.90 -4.35
N THR A 128 6.85 5.88 -3.53
CA THR A 128 6.09 5.70 -2.29
C THR A 128 4.72 5.11 -2.58
N VAL A 129 4.10 4.49 -1.57
CA VAL A 129 2.70 4.02 -1.68
C VAL A 129 1.79 5.21 -1.97
N PHE A 130 2.04 6.36 -1.35
CA PHE A 130 1.32 7.61 -1.63
C PHE A 130 1.40 8.04 -3.09
N GLU A 131 2.60 8.07 -3.70
CA GLU A 131 2.76 8.40 -5.12
C GLU A 131 1.98 7.42 -6.00
N VAL A 132 2.07 6.11 -5.73
CA VAL A 132 1.31 5.09 -6.49
C VAL A 132 -0.20 5.28 -6.38
N VAL A 133 -0.72 5.62 -5.20
CA VAL A 133 -2.15 5.81 -4.96
C VAL A 133 -2.68 7.10 -5.60
N THR A 134 -1.88 8.18 -5.57
CA THR A 134 -2.31 9.51 -6.04
C THR A 134 -2.06 9.73 -7.54
N GLU A 135 -1.03 9.13 -8.13
CA GLU A 135 -0.72 9.26 -9.56
C GLU A 135 -1.64 8.41 -10.47
N ARG A 136 -2.50 7.58 -9.87
CA ARG A 136 -3.57 6.88 -10.60
C ARG A 136 -4.59 7.88 -11.13
N LYS A 137 -4.35 8.32 -12.37
CA LYS A 137 -5.38 8.96 -13.18
C LYS A 137 -6.60 8.03 -13.22
N PRO A 138 -7.82 8.56 -13.02
CA PRO A 138 -9.02 7.75 -13.20
C PRO A 138 -8.99 7.19 -14.63
N ILE A 139 -9.20 5.88 -14.76
CA ILE A 139 -9.60 5.28 -16.03
C ILE A 139 -10.90 5.99 -16.38
N LYS A 140 -10.83 6.97 -17.28
CA LYS A 140 -12.02 7.56 -17.89
C LYS A 140 -12.83 6.41 -18.45
N ASP A 141 -14.10 6.34 -18.07
CA ASP A 141 -15.09 5.50 -18.71
C ASP A 141 -14.92 5.56 -20.23
N LYS A 142 -14.91 4.38 -20.86
CA LYS A 142 -14.87 4.21 -22.31
C LYS A 142 -15.82 5.21 -22.98
N PRO A 143 -15.40 5.97 -24.01
CA PRO A 143 -16.36 6.64 -24.85
C PRO A 143 -17.15 5.56 -25.59
N SER A 144 -18.47 5.58 -25.43
CA SER A 144 -19.41 4.81 -26.26
C SER A 144 -19.10 5.12 -27.72
N VAL A 145 -18.76 4.08 -28.48
CA VAL A 145 -18.57 4.20 -29.93
C VAL A 145 -19.97 4.24 -30.53
N ASP A 146 -20.53 5.44 -30.69
CA ASP A 146 -21.68 5.61 -31.57
C ASP A 146 -21.20 5.55 -33.01
N SER A 147 -21.33 4.34 -33.58
CA SER A 147 -21.30 4.08 -35.00
C SER A 147 -22.44 4.83 -35.68
N SER A 148 -22.17 6.03 -36.20
CA SER A 148 -23.03 6.71 -37.15
C SER A 148 -22.31 6.86 -38.49
N SER A 149 -22.87 6.15 -39.46
CA SER A 149 -22.44 5.97 -40.84
C SER A 149 -22.30 7.29 -41.60
N LYS A 150 -21.12 7.52 -42.19
CA LYS A 150 -20.92 8.49 -43.28
C LYS A 150 -21.61 7.98 -44.55
N SER A 151 -22.72 8.61 -44.95
CA SER A 151 -23.24 8.50 -46.32
C SER A 151 -22.44 9.45 -47.23
N ARG A 152 -21.55 8.88 -48.04
CA ARG A 152 -20.87 9.55 -49.15
C ARG A 152 -21.86 9.79 -50.30
N GLY A 153 -21.86 11.01 -50.84
CA GLY A 153 -22.64 11.38 -52.00
C GLY A 153 -22.10 10.85 -53.34
N SER A 154 -23.05 10.74 -54.28
CA SER A 154 -22.99 10.79 -55.75
C SER A 154 -22.08 9.84 -56.53
N THR A 155 -22.64 9.14 -57.54
CA THR A 155 -22.46 9.47 -58.98
C THR A 155 -23.41 8.65 -59.90
N LYS A 156 -23.95 9.33 -60.94
CA LYS A 156 -24.42 8.89 -62.30
C LYS A 156 -25.79 8.17 -62.43
N VAL A 157 -26.74 8.79 -63.16
CA VAL A 157 -26.83 8.93 -64.64
C VAL A 157 -27.39 10.31 -64.98
#